data_AF-A0A2E7A8G2-F1
#
_entry.id   AF-A0A2E7A8G2-F1
#
_cell.length_a   1.000
_cell.length_b   1.000
_cell.length_c   1.000
_cell.angle_alpha   90.00
_cell.angle_beta   90.00
_cell.angle_gamma   90.00
#
_symmetry.space_group_name_H-M   'P 1'
#
loop_
_entity.id
_entity.type
_entity.pdbx_description
1 polymer ?
#
loop_
_entity_poly.entity_id
_entity_poly.type
_entity_poly.pdbx_seq_one_letter_code
_entity_poly.pdbx_strand_id
1 'polypeptide(L)'
;MTEVPEYLFERSRQRRIALGLLEDDGSGATVASDSADGDGGQVSSGPSSADVIAAAKADAKLEQITDTEVDPQWVIAANTRTKIPMWVLPVMFFLPLWAFVYVKMTEPPPEPVTAISEGAATYAAQCASCHGGDGAGSEGGGVGRPLYNGEVLLTFPKLDADLILWLTVGSEGIGIGNPYGATDRPGGAHISGETGANMPGFGGTLSEYKIYSVARYIREVLSGESISDEEIAIRDAEWEELGGGKDVGGGHGGHGGH
;
A
#
# COMPACT_ATOMS: atom_id res chain seq x y z
N MET A 1 12.71 37.51 6.08
CA MET A 1 11.39 37.45 6.77
C MET A 1 10.42 38.29 5.95
N THR A 2 9.17 37.84 5.81
CA THR A 2 8.10 38.60 5.14
C THR A 2 7.07 38.95 6.20
N GLU A 3 7.10 40.18 6.68
CA GLU A 3 6.17 40.68 7.68
C GLU A 3 4.77 40.80 7.07
N VAL A 4 3.76 40.28 7.76
CA VAL A 4 2.36 40.32 7.31
C VAL A 4 1.80 41.69 7.68
N PRO A 5 1.28 42.50 6.73
CA PRO A 5 0.78 43.83 7.03
C PRO A 5 -0.41 43.83 7.99
N GLU A 6 -0.31 44.62 9.07
CA GLU A 6 -1.25 44.62 10.21
C GLU A 6 -2.72 44.83 9.81
N TYR A 7 -2.98 45.64 8.77
CA TYR A 7 -4.33 45.90 8.26
C TYR A 7 -5.09 44.64 7.82
N LEU A 8 -4.40 43.54 7.54
CA LEU A 8 -5.01 42.24 7.25
C LEU A 8 -5.59 41.58 8.52
N PHE A 9 -4.91 41.72 9.66
CA PHE A 9 -5.43 41.25 10.95
C PHE A 9 -6.62 42.10 11.39
N GLU A 10 -6.52 43.43 11.28
CA GLU A 10 -7.61 44.39 11.53
C GLU A 10 -8.89 44.02 10.76
N ARG A 11 -8.76 43.81 9.44
CA ARG A 11 -9.86 43.42 8.55
C ARG A 11 -10.41 42.03 8.88
N SER A 12 -9.59 41.13 9.42
CA SER A 12 -10.03 39.81 9.88
C SER A 12 -10.82 39.88 11.19
N ARG A 13 -10.42 40.74 12.15
CA ARG A 13 -11.15 40.98 13.41
C ARG A 13 -12.51 41.62 13.11
N GLN A 14 -12.54 42.67 12.30
CA GLN A 14 -13.79 43.31 11.86
C GLN A 14 -14.75 42.33 11.19
N ARG A 15 -14.26 41.41 10.33
CA ARG A 15 -15.11 40.36 9.74
C ARG A 15 -15.65 39.36 10.77
N ARG A 16 -14.89 39.04 11.82
CA ARG A 16 -15.35 38.14 12.89
C ARG A 16 -16.40 38.81 13.77
N ILE A 17 -16.23 40.09 14.11
CA ILE A 17 -17.23 40.90 14.82
C ILE A 17 -18.52 41.01 13.98
N ALA A 18 -18.41 41.32 12.69
CA ALA A 18 -19.55 41.40 11.77
C ALA A 18 -20.28 40.06 11.51
N LEU A 19 -19.67 38.93 11.90
CA LEU A 19 -20.28 37.59 11.87
C LEU A 19 -20.76 37.11 13.26
N GLY A 20 -20.66 37.95 14.30
CA GLY A 20 -21.02 37.59 15.68
C GLY A 20 -20.07 36.58 16.36
N LEU A 21 -18.86 36.37 15.81
CA LEU A 21 -17.85 35.46 16.34
C LEU A 21 -16.92 36.10 17.39
N LEU A 22 -17.02 37.42 17.56
CA LEU A 22 -16.32 38.21 18.58
C LEU A 22 -17.25 39.34 19.03
N GLU A 23 -17.33 39.59 20.33
CA GLU A 23 -18.04 40.74 20.90
C GLU A 23 -17.18 42.01 20.77
N ASP A 24 -17.82 43.19 20.72
CA ASP A 24 -17.13 44.48 20.61
C ASP A 24 -16.67 44.96 22.00
N ASP A 25 -15.49 44.50 22.43
CA ASP A 25 -14.82 44.92 23.64
C ASP A 25 -14.23 46.33 23.47
N GLY A 26 -15.13 47.34 23.48
CA GLY A 26 -14.93 48.75 23.14
C GLY A 26 -13.97 49.56 24.03
N SER A 27 -12.72 49.09 24.18
CA SER A 27 -11.63 49.76 24.87
C SER A 27 -11.07 50.93 24.03
N GLY A 28 -11.77 52.07 24.03
CA GLY A 28 -11.42 53.21 23.16
C GLY A 28 -11.72 54.62 23.67
N ALA A 29 -12.22 54.83 24.90
CA ALA A 29 -12.49 56.20 25.40
C ALA A 29 -12.49 56.38 26.93
N THR A 30 -11.59 57.23 27.42
CA THR A 30 -11.78 58.22 28.51
C THR A 30 -10.97 59.46 28.11
N VAL A 31 -11.26 60.71 28.49
CA VAL A 31 -12.07 61.33 29.56
C VAL A 31 -12.69 62.64 28.97
N ALA A 32 -13.59 63.44 29.57
CA ALA A 32 -14.28 63.44 30.87
C ALA A 32 -15.58 64.28 30.78
N SER A 33 -16.44 64.19 31.80
CA SER A 33 -17.21 65.33 32.37
C SER A 33 -17.82 64.92 33.73
N ASP A 34 -18.30 65.90 34.52
CA ASP A 34 -18.37 65.83 35.99
C ASP A 34 -19.80 65.98 36.59
N SER A 35 -19.93 65.57 37.87
CA SER A 35 -20.86 65.91 38.98
C SER A 35 -22.00 66.95 38.77
N ALA A 36 -23.18 66.91 39.42
CA ALA A 36 -23.82 66.04 40.46
C ALA A 36 -25.38 66.09 40.27
N ASP A 37 -26.35 65.95 41.19
CA ASP A 37 -26.45 65.84 42.68
C ASP A 37 -27.84 65.24 43.12
N GLY A 38 -28.18 65.23 44.42
CA GLY A 38 -29.44 64.72 45.02
C GLY A 38 -30.65 65.70 45.02
N ASP A 39 -31.77 65.46 45.72
CA ASP A 39 -32.16 64.41 46.69
C ASP A 39 -33.72 64.28 46.83
N GLY A 40 -34.22 63.15 47.37
CA GLY A 40 -35.46 63.08 48.18
C GLY A 40 -36.78 62.55 47.56
N GLY A 41 -37.56 61.75 48.33
CA GLY A 41 -39.05 61.81 48.23
C GLY A 41 -39.91 60.55 47.94
N GLN A 42 -39.66 59.41 48.58
CA GLN A 42 -40.54 58.21 48.74
C GLN A 42 -42.05 58.18 48.28
N VAL A 43 -42.39 57.16 47.47
CA VAL A 43 -43.65 56.35 47.33
C VAL A 43 -45.07 56.97 47.37
N SER A 44 -45.92 56.60 46.39
CA SER A 44 -46.97 55.55 46.60
C SER A 44 -47.73 55.09 45.32
N SER A 45 -47.96 53.77 45.22
CA SER A 45 -49.03 53.07 44.47
C SER A 45 -49.46 53.50 43.05
N GLY A 46 -48.65 53.11 42.06
CA GLY A 46 -49.15 52.65 40.75
C GLY A 46 -48.99 51.11 40.61
N PRO A 47 -49.48 50.46 39.53
CA PRO A 47 -49.13 49.06 39.24
C PRO A 47 -47.61 48.93 39.11
N SER A 48 -47.03 47.84 39.61
CA SER A 48 -45.58 47.74 39.72
C SER A 48 -44.94 47.55 38.34
N SER A 49 -43.69 47.98 38.17
CA SER A 49 -42.94 47.74 36.94
C SER A 49 -42.87 46.24 36.59
N ALA A 50 -42.92 45.34 37.58
CA ALA A 50 -42.97 43.90 37.35
C ALA A 50 -44.28 43.44 36.69
N ASP A 51 -45.42 44.07 37.00
CA ASP A 51 -46.72 43.77 36.37
C ASP A 51 -46.74 44.25 34.91
N VAL A 52 -46.19 45.43 34.65
CA VAL A 52 -46.06 45.98 33.29
C VAL A 52 -45.08 45.15 32.46
N ILE A 53 -43.97 44.71 33.05
CA ILE A 53 -43.01 43.79 32.42
C ILE A 53 -43.63 42.40 32.20
N ALA A 54 -44.48 41.90 33.10
CA ALA A 54 -45.18 40.63 32.93
C ALA A 54 -46.21 40.68 31.78
N ALA A 55 -46.99 41.75 31.68
CA ALA A 55 -47.89 41.99 30.55
C ALA A 55 -47.10 42.12 29.24
N ALA A 56 -46.06 42.98 29.21
CA ALA A 56 -45.20 43.13 28.05
C ALA A 56 -44.49 41.82 27.65
N LYS A 57 -44.21 40.91 28.59
CA LYS A 57 -43.63 39.59 28.31
C LYS A 57 -44.66 38.53 27.89
N ALA A 58 -45.95 38.75 28.14
CA ALA A 58 -47.03 37.95 27.58
C ALA A 58 -47.26 38.32 26.10
N ASP A 59 -47.35 39.62 25.78
CA ASP A 59 -47.43 40.11 24.40
C ASP A 59 -46.10 39.92 23.62
N ALA A 60 -44.95 39.98 24.29
CA ALA A 60 -43.64 39.66 23.69
C ALA A 60 -43.31 38.16 23.67
N LYS A 61 -44.31 37.27 23.79
CA LYS A 61 -44.23 36.03 23.03
C LYS A 61 -44.43 36.41 21.58
N LEU A 62 -43.34 36.79 20.89
CA LEU A 62 -43.38 37.04 19.46
C LEU A 62 -44.12 35.88 18.80
N GLU A 63 -45.19 36.22 18.09
CA GLU A 63 -45.69 35.38 17.00
C GLU A 63 -44.46 35.09 16.15
N GLN A 64 -43.99 33.84 16.15
CA GLN A 64 -42.89 33.47 15.27
C GLN A 64 -43.47 33.49 13.87
N ILE A 65 -43.43 34.67 13.25
CA ILE A 65 -43.66 34.84 11.83
C ILE A 65 -42.62 33.93 11.21
N THR A 66 -43.08 32.74 10.81
CA THR A 66 -42.42 31.98 9.77
C THR A 66 -42.58 32.82 8.52
N ASP A 67 -41.71 33.81 8.39
CA ASP A 67 -41.25 34.22 7.08
C ASP A 67 -40.75 32.93 6.46
N THR A 68 -41.59 32.35 5.61
CA THR A 68 -41.30 31.09 4.95
C THR A 68 -40.13 31.41 4.06
N GLU A 69 -38.91 31.15 4.53
CA GLU A 69 -37.63 31.38 3.85
C GLU A 69 -37.83 31.06 2.37
N VAL A 70 -38.07 32.10 1.56
CA VAL A 70 -38.57 31.92 0.20
C VAL A 70 -37.37 31.53 -0.62
N ASP A 71 -37.14 30.21 -0.60
CA ASP A 71 -35.96 29.51 -1.11
C ASP A 71 -35.47 30.26 -2.36
N PRO A 72 -34.28 30.91 -2.32
CA PRO A 72 -34.00 31.99 -3.25
C PRO A 72 -34.19 31.55 -4.70
N GLN A 73 -34.66 32.42 -5.59
CA GLN A 73 -35.17 31.98 -6.89
C GLN A 73 -34.16 31.17 -7.73
N TRP A 74 -32.84 31.34 -7.49
CA TRP A 74 -31.79 30.50 -8.09
C TRP A 74 -31.66 29.09 -7.46
N VAL A 75 -31.99 28.93 -6.17
CA VAL A 75 -32.09 27.64 -5.45
C VAL A 75 -33.30 26.87 -5.95
N ILE A 76 -34.49 27.48 -6.03
CA ILE A 76 -35.67 26.85 -6.66
C ILE A 76 -35.35 26.47 -8.12
N ALA A 77 -34.74 27.38 -8.89
CA ALA A 77 -34.35 27.11 -10.29
C ALA A 77 -33.18 26.11 -10.44
N ALA A 78 -32.48 25.75 -9.37
CA ALA A 78 -31.52 24.64 -9.33
C ALA A 78 -32.22 23.33 -8.98
N ASN A 79 -32.97 23.30 -7.87
CA ASN A 79 -33.68 22.13 -7.34
C ASN A 79 -34.75 21.58 -8.30
N THR A 80 -35.31 22.42 -9.18
CA THR A 80 -36.31 22.02 -10.19
C THR A 80 -35.70 21.50 -11.51
N ARG A 81 -34.37 21.49 -11.69
CA ARG A 81 -33.73 21.02 -12.94
C ARG A 81 -33.58 19.50 -12.97
N THR A 82 -34.58 18.83 -13.52
CA THR A 82 -34.59 17.37 -13.76
C THR A 82 -33.79 16.90 -14.98
N LYS A 83 -33.25 17.80 -15.80
CA LYS A 83 -32.54 17.46 -17.05
C LYS A 83 -31.03 17.33 -16.84
N ILE A 84 -30.50 16.13 -17.02
CA ILE A 84 -29.05 15.85 -17.02
C ILE A 84 -28.39 16.64 -18.16
N PRO A 85 -27.39 17.50 -17.87
CA PRO A 85 -26.62 18.19 -18.92
C PRO A 85 -25.84 17.20 -19.80
N MET A 86 -25.74 17.49 -21.11
CA MET A 86 -25.05 16.61 -22.07
C MET A 86 -23.58 16.33 -21.72
N TRP A 87 -22.91 17.21 -20.97
CA TRP A 87 -21.53 17.02 -20.50
C TRP A 87 -21.40 15.98 -19.37
N VAL A 88 -22.47 15.66 -18.63
CA VAL A 88 -22.41 14.69 -17.52
C VAL A 88 -22.18 13.27 -18.03
N LEU A 89 -22.72 12.92 -19.20
CA LEU A 89 -22.52 11.60 -19.81
C LEU A 89 -21.02 11.27 -20.09
N PRO A 90 -20.25 12.11 -20.82
CA PRO A 90 -18.82 11.85 -20.98
C PRO A 90 -18.07 11.95 -19.66
N VAL A 91 -18.42 12.84 -18.72
CA VAL A 91 -17.76 12.88 -17.40
C VAL A 91 -17.99 11.57 -16.63
N MET A 92 -19.21 11.02 -16.60
CA MET A 92 -19.51 9.75 -15.93
C MET A 92 -18.83 8.54 -16.59
N PHE A 93 -18.49 8.62 -17.88
CA PHE A 93 -17.74 7.59 -18.60
C PHE A 93 -16.21 7.73 -18.41
N PHE A 94 -15.68 8.95 -18.52
CA PHE A 94 -14.25 9.21 -18.44
C PHE A 94 -13.70 9.28 -17.02
N LEU A 95 -14.50 9.64 -16.00
CA LEU A 95 -14.04 9.67 -14.60
C LEU A 95 -13.63 8.28 -14.08
N PRO A 96 -14.40 7.18 -14.21
CA PRO A 96 -13.94 5.86 -13.77
C PRO A 96 -12.75 5.34 -14.60
N LEU A 97 -12.69 5.64 -15.90
CA LEU A 97 -11.53 5.30 -16.74
C LEU A 97 -10.27 6.08 -16.30
N TRP A 98 -10.41 7.38 -16.05
CA TRP A 98 -9.34 8.22 -15.51
C TRP A 98 -8.90 7.74 -14.13
N ALA A 99 -9.83 7.36 -13.24
CA ALA A 99 -9.49 6.84 -11.92
C ALA A 99 -8.71 5.52 -12.02
N PHE A 100 -9.10 4.61 -12.91
CA PHE A 100 -8.35 3.37 -13.17
C PHE A 100 -6.94 3.66 -13.72
N VAL A 101 -6.82 4.53 -14.73
CA VAL A 101 -5.53 4.91 -15.30
C VAL A 101 -4.65 5.66 -14.29
N TYR A 102 -5.24 6.53 -13.46
CA TYR A 102 -4.54 7.26 -12.41
C TYR A 102 -4.01 6.31 -11.33
N VAL A 103 -4.80 5.34 -10.88
CA VAL A 103 -4.33 4.27 -9.98
C VAL A 103 -3.21 3.48 -10.67
N LYS A 104 -3.40 3.00 -11.90
CA LYS A 104 -2.37 2.24 -12.63
C LYS A 104 -1.10 3.03 -13.00
N MET A 105 -1.13 4.35 -12.91
CA MET A 105 0.04 5.23 -13.11
C MET A 105 0.60 5.81 -11.79
N THR A 106 -0.03 5.50 -10.65
CA THR A 106 0.46 5.84 -9.29
C THR A 106 0.80 4.61 -8.45
N GLU A 107 0.44 3.40 -8.90
CA GLU A 107 1.06 2.16 -8.44
C GLU A 107 2.59 2.24 -8.63
N PRO A 108 3.39 1.83 -7.62
CA PRO A 108 4.83 1.75 -7.78
C PRO A 108 5.18 0.73 -8.90
N PRO A 109 6.37 0.85 -9.52
CA PRO A 109 6.84 -0.21 -10.42
C PRO A 109 6.84 -1.56 -9.68
N PRO A 110 6.55 -2.67 -10.38
CA PRO A 110 6.66 -4.00 -9.77
C PRO A 110 8.08 -4.20 -9.23
N GLU A 111 8.19 -4.89 -8.11
CA GLU A 111 9.49 -5.20 -7.51
C GLU A 111 10.37 -5.93 -8.53
N PRO A 112 11.68 -5.60 -8.61
CA PRO A 112 12.57 -6.24 -9.57
C PRO A 112 12.64 -7.74 -9.29
N VAL A 113 12.52 -8.56 -10.34
CA VAL A 113 12.71 -10.00 -10.20
C VAL A 113 14.14 -10.26 -9.74
N THR A 114 14.26 -10.86 -8.57
CA THR A 114 15.50 -11.38 -7.99
C THR A 114 15.65 -12.87 -8.26
N ALA A 115 16.87 -13.41 -8.17
CA ALA A 115 17.15 -14.83 -8.23
C ALA A 115 16.26 -15.68 -7.29
N ILE A 116 15.96 -15.16 -6.10
CA ILE A 116 15.12 -15.83 -5.11
C ILE A 116 13.64 -15.82 -5.53
N SER A 117 13.13 -14.72 -6.09
CA SER A 117 11.74 -14.65 -6.59
C SER A 117 11.50 -15.53 -7.82
N GLU A 118 12.44 -15.54 -8.78
CA GLU A 118 12.42 -16.44 -9.94
C GLU A 118 12.56 -17.91 -9.50
N GLY A 119 13.39 -18.16 -8.48
CA GLY A 119 13.60 -19.47 -7.89
C GLY A 119 12.35 -20.01 -7.20
N ALA A 120 11.64 -19.18 -6.44
CA ALA A 120 10.36 -19.52 -5.83
C ALA A 120 9.29 -19.83 -6.89
N ALA A 121 9.18 -19.01 -7.94
CA ALA A 121 8.25 -19.24 -9.05
C ALA A 121 8.57 -20.54 -9.81
N THR A 122 9.85 -20.79 -10.11
CA THR A 122 10.34 -22.01 -10.75
C THR A 122 10.09 -23.24 -9.87
N TYR A 123 10.34 -23.13 -8.56
CA TYR A 123 10.10 -24.20 -7.59
C TYR A 123 8.62 -24.60 -7.53
N ALA A 124 7.72 -23.62 -7.39
CA ALA A 124 6.28 -23.84 -7.35
C ALA A 124 5.76 -24.46 -8.66
N ALA A 125 6.34 -24.08 -9.80
CA ALA A 125 5.94 -24.58 -11.12
C ALA A 125 6.48 -25.98 -11.47
N GLN A 126 7.66 -26.38 -10.96
CA GLN A 126 8.39 -27.56 -11.46
C GLN A 126 8.78 -28.58 -10.37
N CYS A 127 8.98 -28.17 -9.12
CA CYS A 127 9.56 -29.00 -8.07
C CYS A 127 8.55 -29.40 -6.99
N ALA A 128 7.65 -28.48 -6.63
CA ALA A 128 6.74 -28.62 -5.49
C ALA A 128 5.74 -29.77 -5.62
N SER A 129 5.44 -30.23 -6.85
CA SER A 129 4.58 -31.39 -7.12
C SER A 129 5.14 -32.71 -6.57
N CYS A 130 6.48 -32.84 -6.48
CA CYS A 130 7.16 -34.01 -5.94
C CYS A 130 7.75 -33.77 -4.55
N HIS A 131 8.23 -32.55 -4.28
CA HIS A 131 8.95 -32.20 -3.05
C HIS A 131 8.10 -31.45 -2.00
N GLY A 132 6.81 -31.22 -2.26
CA GLY A 132 5.95 -30.40 -1.39
C GLY A 132 6.16 -28.89 -1.62
N GLY A 133 5.22 -28.06 -1.16
CA GLY A 133 5.33 -26.60 -1.29
C GLY A 133 6.36 -25.96 -0.33
N ASP A 134 6.74 -26.71 0.70
CA ASP A 134 7.66 -26.34 1.79
C ASP A 134 9.00 -27.10 1.71
N GLY A 135 9.17 -28.00 0.75
CA GLY A 135 10.34 -28.87 0.66
C GLY A 135 10.31 -30.08 1.61
N ALA A 136 9.21 -30.42 2.27
CA ALA A 136 9.16 -31.59 3.17
C ALA A 136 9.29 -32.95 2.43
N GLY A 137 9.06 -32.99 1.12
CA GLY A 137 9.22 -34.19 0.29
C GLY A 137 8.47 -35.40 0.84
N SER A 138 9.15 -36.53 0.92
CA SER A 138 8.63 -37.79 1.49
C SER A 138 8.17 -37.68 2.95
N GLU A 139 8.67 -36.73 3.73
CA GLU A 139 8.21 -36.49 5.11
C GLU A 139 6.87 -35.73 5.14
N GLY A 140 6.60 -34.92 4.10
CA GLY A 140 5.29 -34.32 3.81
C GLY A 140 4.34 -35.21 3.00
N GLY A 141 4.71 -36.46 2.71
CA GLY A 141 3.92 -37.39 1.89
C GLY A 141 4.08 -37.23 0.36
N GLY A 142 5.07 -36.44 -0.09
CA GLY A 142 5.52 -36.39 -1.49
C GLY A 142 6.36 -37.60 -1.90
N VAL A 143 6.93 -37.54 -3.12
CA VAL A 143 7.77 -38.62 -3.69
C VAL A 143 9.24 -38.23 -3.86
N GLY A 144 9.55 -36.94 -3.85
CA GLY A 144 10.93 -36.43 -3.82
C GLY A 144 11.52 -36.51 -2.42
N ARG A 145 12.85 -36.58 -2.30
CA ARG A 145 13.53 -36.46 -1.00
C ARG A 145 13.26 -35.08 -0.36
N PRO A 146 13.32 -34.95 0.98
CA PRO A 146 13.22 -33.65 1.63
C PRO A 146 14.29 -32.68 1.13
N LEU A 147 13.91 -31.41 1.00
CA LEU A 147 14.77 -30.28 0.59
C LEU A 147 14.90 -29.21 1.68
N TYR A 148 14.12 -29.33 2.75
CA TYR A 148 14.14 -28.41 3.89
C TYR A 148 15.16 -28.79 4.99
N ASN A 149 15.23 -28.01 6.06
CA ASN A 149 15.99 -28.31 7.29
C ASN A 149 17.50 -28.60 7.08
N GLY A 150 18.10 -28.08 6.01
CA GLY A 150 19.51 -28.26 5.67
C GLY A 150 19.84 -29.55 4.92
N GLU A 151 18.87 -30.39 4.57
CA GLU A 151 19.12 -31.67 3.87
C GLU A 151 19.81 -31.50 2.49
N VAL A 152 19.55 -30.37 1.82
CA VAL A 152 20.25 -30.04 0.56
C VAL A 152 21.68 -29.62 0.82
N LEU A 153 22.00 -29.07 1.99
CA LEU A 153 23.35 -28.66 2.37
C LEU A 153 24.19 -29.88 2.82
N LEU A 154 23.54 -30.90 3.41
CA LEU A 154 24.16 -32.20 3.68
C LEU A 154 24.43 -32.99 2.39
N THR A 155 23.51 -32.92 1.43
CA THR A 155 23.62 -33.63 0.15
C THR A 155 24.53 -32.91 -0.86
N PHE A 156 24.47 -31.59 -0.89
CA PHE A 156 25.25 -30.72 -1.77
C PHE A 156 25.85 -29.60 -0.91
N PRO A 157 27.05 -29.78 -0.33
CA PRO A 157 27.68 -28.75 0.49
C PRO A 157 27.85 -27.41 -0.25
N LYS A 158 27.99 -27.47 -1.58
CA LYS A 158 28.17 -26.34 -2.49
C LYS A 158 27.00 -26.14 -3.45
N LEU A 159 26.80 -24.90 -3.88
CA LEU A 159 25.83 -24.53 -4.92
C LEU A 159 26.32 -24.97 -6.31
N ASP A 160 27.58 -24.66 -6.61
CA ASP A 160 28.18 -24.57 -7.95
C ASP A 160 28.09 -25.86 -8.78
N ALA A 161 28.89 -26.89 -8.48
CA ALA A 161 28.97 -28.07 -9.36
C ALA A 161 27.79 -29.05 -9.18
N ASP A 162 27.66 -29.66 -8.00
CA ASP A 162 26.89 -30.90 -7.86
C ASP A 162 25.36 -30.69 -7.87
N LEU A 163 24.87 -29.58 -7.31
CA LEU A 163 23.43 -29.28 -7.27
C LEU A 163 22.92 -28.82 -8.65
N ILE A 164 23.66 -27.93 -9.32
CA ILE A 164 23.32 -27.50 -10.69
C ILE A 164 23.38 -28.69 -11.65
N LEU A 165 24.39 -29.55 -11.53
CA LEU A 165 24.46 -30.79 -12.31
C LEU A 165 23.24 -31.69 -12.05
N TRP A 166 22.90 -31.96 -10.79
CA TRP A 166 21.74 -32.79 -10.42
C TRP A 166 20.42 -32.24 -10.97
N LEU A 167 20.18 -30.93 -10.84
CA LEU A 167 19.00 -30.26 -11.41
C LEU A 167 18.99 -30.32 -12.95
N THR A 168 20.16 -30.23 -13.58
CA THR A 168 20.29 -30.25 -15.05
C THR A 168 20.03 -31.64 -15.63
N VAL A 169 20.62 -32.70 -15.05
CA VAL A 169 20.64 -34.04 -15.67
C VAL A 169 19.74 -35.09 -14.99
N GLY A 170 19.31 -34.83 -13.75
CA GLY A 170 18.42 -35.70 -12.99
C GLY A 170 18.97 -37.10 -12.71
N SER A 171 18.07 -38.00 -12.30
CA SER A 171 18.43 -39.36 -11.90
C SER A 171 19.01 -40.19 -13.04
N GLU A 172 18.44 -40.08 -14.25
CA GLU A 172 18.91 -40.83 -15.41
C GLU A 172 20.27 -40.33 -15.94
N GLY A 173 20.52 -39.01 -15.89
CA GLY A 173 21.78 -38.43 -16.34
C GLY A 173 22.97 -38.67 -15.41
N ILE A 174 22.73 -38.83 -14.09
CA ILE A 174 23.72 -39.40 -13.16
C ILE A 174 23.91 -40.92 -13.37
N GLY A 175 22.89 -41.59 -13.92
CA GLY A 175 22.80 -43.04 -14.01
C GLY A 175 22.17 -43.64 -12.74
N ILE A 176 21.12 -44.45 -12.93
CA ILE A 176 20.42 -45.13 -11.84
C ILE A 176 21.37 -46.10 -11.13
N GLY A 177 21.39 -46.06 -9.79
CA GLY A 177 22.31 -46.83 -8.95
C GLY A 177 23.66 -46.17 -8.65
N ASN A 178 24.00 -45.05 -9.30
CA ASN A 178 25.19 -44.26 -8.94
C ASN A 178 24.90 -43.29 -7.77
N PRO A 179 25.90 -42.97 -6.94
CA PRO A 179 25.78 -41.91 -5.93
C PRO A 179 25.76 -40.52 -6.58
N TYR A 180 25.14 -39.54 -5.90
CA TYR A 180 25.19 -38.13 -6.24
C TYR A 180 25.40 -37.24 -5.01
N GLY A 181 25.99 -36.06 -5.21
CA GLY A 181 26.34 -35.15 -4.13
C GLY A 181 27.49 -35.66 -3.26
N ALA A 182 27.54 -35.21 -2.00
CA ALA A 182 28.56 -35.57 -1.03
C ALA A 182 28.55 -37.08 -0.74
N THR A 183 29.66 -37.76 -1.06
CA THR A 183 29.80 -39.21 -0.83
C THR A 183 30.05 -39.57 0.63
N ASP A 184 30.44 -38.58 1.43
CA ASP A 184 30.65 -38.62 2.89
C ASP A 184 29.46 -38.03 3.69
N ARG A 185 28.32 -37.74 3.04
CA ARG A 185 27.08 -37.24 3.66
C ARG A 185 26.70 -38.06 4.91
N PRO A 186 26.37 -37.42 6.06
CA PRO A 186 25.86 -38.11 7.24
C PRO A 186 24.63 -38.98 6.94
N GLY A 187 24.67 -40.25 7.34
CA GLY A 187 23.64 -41.25 6.98
C GLY A 187 23.84 -41.90 5.60
N GLY A 188 24.90 -41.54 4.87
CA GLY A 188 25.26 -42.09 3.57
C GLY A 188 24.98 -41.15 2.41
N ALA A 189 25.75 -41.33 1.34
CA ALA A 189 25.53 -40.73 0.02
C ALA A 189 24.15 -41.11 -0.51
N HIS A 190 23.47 -40.18 -1.19
CA HIS A 190 22.22 -40.51 -1.87
C HIS A 190 22.47 -41.22 -3.19
N ILE A 191 21.73 -42.30 -3.42
CA ILE A 191 21.81 -43.10 -4.64
C ILE A 191 20.69 -42.69 -5.61
N SER A 192 21.03 -42.57 -6.88
CA SER A 192 20.10 -42.20 -7.96
C SER A 192 19.06 -43.31 -8.19
N GLY A 193 17.77 -42.95 -8.19
CA GLY A 193 16.63 -43.86 -8.38
C GLY A 193 16.30 -44.79 -7.19
N GLU A 194 17.03 -44.70 -6.08
CA GLU A 194 16.84 -45.54 -4.88
C GLU A 194 15.42 -45.49 -4.30
N THR A 195 14.77 -44.33 -4.36
CA THR A 195 13.40 -44.12 -3.88
C THR A 195 12.32 -44.74 -4.78
N GLY A 196 12.69 -45.26 -5.97
CA GLY A 196 11.77 -45.66 -7.03
C GLY A 196 11.11 -44.48 -7.77
N ALA A 197 11.30 -43.24 -7.31
CA ALA A 197 10.83 -42.02 -7.95
C ALA A 197 12.02 -41.27 -8.57
N ASN A 198 12.26 -41.49 -9.87
CA ASN A 198 13.32 -40.81 -10.61
C ASN A 198 13.00 -39.32 -10.76
N MET A 199 13.95 -38.46 -10.37
CA MET A 199 13.87 -37.03 -10.64
C MET A 199 14.28 -36.76 -12.10
N PRO A 200 13.47 -36.02 -12.88
CA PRO A 200 13.85 -35.64 -14.25
C PRO A 200 14.98 -34.62 -14.24
N GLY A 201 15.78 -34.59 -15.32
CA GLY A 201 16.71 -33.50 -15.58
C GLY A 201 15.98 -32.33 -16.24
N PHE A 202 16.22 -31.12 -15.77
CA PHE A 202 15.59 -29.89 -16.27
C PHE A 202 16.43 -29.16 -17.33
N GLY A 203 17.62 -29.65 -17.67
CA GLY A 203 18.47 -29.08 -18.72
C GLY A 203 17.74 -29.01 -20.07
N GLY A 204 17.74 -27.84 -20.69
CA GLY A 204 17.01 -27.57 -21.93
C GLY A 204 15.49 -27.44 -21.79
N THR A 205 14.92 -27.74 -20.61
CA THR A 205 13.53 -27.41 -20.24
C THR A 205 13.48 -26.08 -19.50
N LEU A 206 14.46 -25.83 -18.62
CA LEU A 206 14.75 -24.56 -17.98
C LEU A 206 16.02 -23.94 -18.58
N SER A 207 16.07 -22.61 -18.59
CA SER A 207 17.30 -21.85 -18.85
C SER A 207 18.27 -21.95 -17.67
N GLU A 208 19.56 -21.74 -17.94
CA GLU A 208 20.63 -21.81 -16.94
C GLU A 208 20.35 -20.89 -15.74
N TYR A 209 19.92 -19.64 -15.99
CA TYR A 209 19.54 -18.71 -14.93
C TYR A 209 18.36 -19.23 -14.08
N LYS A 210 17.39 -19.96 -14.63
CA LYS A 210 16.27 -20.55 -13.86
C LYS A 210 16.71 -21.75 -13.02
N ILE A 211 17.59 -22.60 -13.56
CA ILE A 211 18.20 -23.70 -12.79
C ILE A 211 19.00 -23.13 -11.61
N TYR A 212 19.78 -22.08 -11.84
CA TYR A 212 20.51 -21.36 -10.81
C TYR A 212 19.58 -20.68 -9.78
N SER A 213 18.50 -20.04 -10.24
CA SER A 213 17.47 -19.43 -9.39
C SER A 213 16.87 -20.43 -8.41
N VAL A 214 16.43 -21.59 -8.92
CA VAL A 214 15.77 -22.60 -8.09
C VAL A 214 16.77 -23.32 -7.18
N ALA A 215 18.01 -23.51 -7.61
CA ALA A 215 19.08 -24.02 -6.75
C ALA A 215 19.31 -23.10 -5.53
N ARG A 216 19.41 -21.79 -5.75
CA ARG A 216 19.54 -20.80 -4.67
C ARG A 216 18.31 -20.76 -3.77
N TYR A 217 17.09 -20.69 -4.32
CA TYR A 217 15.87 -20.71 -3.52
C TYR A 217 15.77 -21.97 -2.63
N ILE A 218 16.10 -23.15 -3.18
CA ILE A 218 16.14 -24.40 -2.42
C ILE A 218 17.15 -24.33 -1.27
N ARG A 219 18.37 -23.84 -1.51
CA ARG A 219 19.42 -23.73 -0.47
C ARG A 219 19.11 -22.66 0.57
N GLU A 220 18.96 -21.42 0.12
CA GLU A 220 18.90 -20.21 0.94
C GLU A 220 17.55 -20.09 1.66
N VAL A 221 16.43 -20.52 1.05
CA VAL A 221 15.08 -20.38 1.64
C VAL A 221 14.55 -21.68 2.25
N LEU A 222 14.59 -22.81 1.55
CA LEU A 222 14.01 -24.08 2.07
C LEU A 222 14.96 -24.77 3.06
N SER A 223 16.24 -24.90 2.68
CA SER A 223 17.28 -25.51 3.53
C SER A 223 17.92 -24.54 4.54
N GLY A 224 17.70 -23.23 4.41
CA GLY A 224 18.18 -22.22 5.36
C GLY A 224 19.69 -21.96 5.32
N GLU A 225 20.31 -21.98 4.15
CA GLU A 225 21.74 -21.66 3.98
C GLU A 225 22.05 -20.21 4.43
N SER A 226 22.76 -20.06 5.54
CA SER A 226 23.25 -18.75 5.99
C SER A 226 24.53 -18.35 5.26
N ILE A 227 24.43 -17.36 4.37
CA ILE A 227 25.54 -16.76 3.61
C ILE A 227 25.76 -15.29 3.98
N SER A 228 26.92 -14.74 3.64
CA SER A 228 27.23 -13.31 3.85
C SER A 228 26.67 -12.44 2.72
N ASP A 229 26.48 -11.14 2.99
CA ASP A 229 26.06 -10.15 1.99
C ASP A 229 27.01 -10.11 0.77
N GLU A 230 28.30 -10.40 0.98
CA GLU A 230 29.33 -10.51 -0.06
C GLU A 230 29.08 -11.73 -0.99
N GLU A 231 28.74 -12.89 -0.41
CA GLU A 231 28.39 -14.12 -1.15
C GLU A 231 27.04 -13.96 -1.87
N ILE A 232 26.06 -13.28 -1.25
CA ILE A 232 24.78 -12.93 -1.90
C ILE A 232 25.06 -12.09 -3.16
N ALA A 233 25.88 -11.04 -3.04
CA ALA A 233 26.20 -10.17 -4.17
C ALA A 233 26.96 -10.89 -5.31
N ILE A 234 27.84 -11.85 -4.98
CA ILE A 234 28.51 -12.71 -5.97
C ILE A 234 27.48 -13.58 -6.70
N ARG A 235 26.58 -14.24 -5.96
CA ARG A 235 25.53 -15.11 -6.51
C ARG A 235 24.47 -14.35 -7.30
N ASP A 236 24.18 -13.09 -6.94
CA ASP A 236 23.27 -12.24 -7.71
C ASP A 236 23.93 -11.83 -9.05
N ALA A 237 25.22 -11.49 -9.05
CA ALA A 237 25.96 -11.18 -10.27
C ALA A 237 26.11 -12.38 -11.22
N GLU A 238 26.37 -13.59 -10.69
CA GLU A 238 26.39 -14.83 -11.49
C GLU A 238 25.02 -15.12 -12.12
N TRP A 239 23.93 -14.95 -11.35
CA TRP A 239 22.57 -15.07 -11.87
C TRP A 239 22.27 -14.07 -12.98
N GLU A 240 22.69 -12.80 -12.83
CA GLU A 240 22.59 -11.79 -13.88
C GLU A 240 23.40 -12.19 -15.12
N GLU A 241 24.63 -12.70 -14.99
CA GLU A 241 25.45 -13.15 -16.12
C GLU A 241 24.74 -14.24 -16.93
N LEU A 242 24.22 -15.28 -16.26
CA LEU A 242 23.47 -16.41 -16.84
C LEU A 242 22.16 -16.03 -17.56
N GLY A 243 21.68 -14.79 -17.44
CA GLY A 243 20.45 -14.32 -18.10
C GLY A 243 19.41 -13.71 -17.16
N GLY A 244 19.65 -13.73 -15.85
CA GLY A 244 18.76 -13.18 -14.83
C GLY A 244 18.33 -11.74 -15.12
N GLY A 245 17.07 -11.43 -14.80
CA GLY A 245 16.47 -10.11 -14.96
C GLY A 245 16.20 -9.66 -16.40
N LYS A 246 16.78 -10.30 -17.43
CA LYS A 246 16.68 -9.85 -18.82
C LYS A 246 15.28 -10.06 -19.42
N ASP A 247 14.63 -11.19 -19.08
CA ASP A 247 13.35 -11.60 -19.67
C ASP A 247 12.16 -10.71 -19.28
N VAL A 248 12.24 -9.95 -18.17
CA VAL A 248 11.21 -8.96 -17.79
C VAL A 248 11.38 -7.60 -18.49
N GLY A 249 12.48 -7.39 -19.22
CA GLY A 249 12.77 -6.15 -19.96
C GLY A 249 11.99 -5.98 -21.27
N GLY A 250 11.19 -6.96 -21.70
CA GLY A 250 10.51 -6.99 -23.02
C GLY A 250 9.40 -5.94 -23.26
N GLY A 251 9.27 -4.94 -22.40
CA GLY A 251 8.23 -3.91 -22.47
C GLY A 251 8.60 -2.71 -23.34
N HIS A 252 7.94 -2.56 -24.50
CA HIS A 252 7.83 -1.30 -25.24
C HIS A 252 9.11 -0.71 -25.87
N GLY A 253 9.90 -1.55 -26.55
CA GLY A 253 10.87 -1.09 -27.56
C GLY A 253 10.20 -0.46 -28.79
N GLY A 254 9.78 0.80 -28.68
CA GLY A 254 9.03 1.51 -29.73
C GLY A 254 9.87 1.84 -30.97
N HIS A 255 9.65 1.13 -32.07
CA HIS A 255 10.26 1.43 -33.38
C HIS A 255 9.69 2.71 -34.02
N GLY A 256 10.11 3.86 -33.51
CA GLY A 256 9.96 5.16 -34.17
C GLY A 256 11.01 5.35 -35.27
N GLY A 257 10.71 4.89 -36.49
CA GLY A 257 11.54 5.12 -37.69
C GLY A 257 10.72 5.79 -38.79
N HIS A 258 11.13 7.00 -39.18
CA HIS A 258 10.63 7.77 -40.32
C HIS A 258 11.66 7.77 -41.45
#